data_AF-A0A8A4KL06-F1
#
_entry.id   AF-A0A8A4KL06-F1
#
_cell.length_a   1.000
_cell.length_b   1.000
_cell.length_c   1.000
_cell.angle_alpha   90.00
_cell.angle_beta   90.00
_cell.angle_gamma   90.00
#
_symmetry.space_group_name_H-M   'P 1'
#
loop_
_entity.id
_entity.type
_entity.pdbx_description
1 polymer ?
#
loop_
_entity_poly.entity_id
_entity_poly.type
_entity_poly.pdbx_seq_one_letter_code
_entity_poly.pdbx_strand_id
1 'polypeptide(L)' 'MKTYARIEKNIVKELFSTEEKITKLFHPDMQWVDITASGVKISEGWNYINNTFIPEKKTSIL' A
#
# COMPACT_ATOMS: atom_id res chain seq x y z
N MET A 1 -7.34 -10.14 11.02
CA MET A 1 -6.20 -9.79 10.14
C MET A 1 -6.38 -8.42 9.51
N LYS A 2 -5.31 -7.62 9.44
CA LYS A 2 -5.26 -6.34 8.72
C LYS A 2 -4.30 -6.45 7.54
N THR A 3 -4.57 -5.70 6.48
CA THR A 3 -3.70 -5.60 5.31
C THR A 3 -3.16 -4.18 5.21
N TYR A 4 -1.86 -4.06 4.97
CA TYR A 4 -1.16 -2.80 4.85
C TYR A 4 -0.45 -2.69 3.50
N ALA A 5 -0.38 -1.47 2.97
CA ALA A 5 0.45 -1.12 1.83
C ALA A 5 1.70 -0.40 2.32
N ARG A 6 2.89 -0.88 1.93
CA ARG A 6 4.16 -0.17 2.15
C ARG A 6 4.31 0.90 1.09
N ILE A 7 4.48 2.14 1.53
CA ILE A 7 4.66 3.29 0.64
C ILE A 7 6.13 3.67 0.64
N GLU A 8 6.70 3.78 -0.56
CA GLU A 8 8.05 4.27 -0.75
C GLU A 8 8.06 5.19 -1.97
N LYS A 9 8.55 6.43 -1.80
CA LYS A 9 8.54 7.46 -2.85
C LYS A 9 7.16 7.61 -3.51
N ASN A 10 6.10 7.65 -2.69
CA ASN A 10 4.70 7.72 -3.12
C ASN A 10 4.20 6.54 -3.97
N ILE A 11 4.88 5.39 -3.94
CA ILE A 11 4.48 4.19 -4.67
C ILE A 11 4.23 3.05 -3.69
N VAL A 12 3.16 2.29 -3.90
CA VAL A 12 2.91 1.02 -3.20
C VAL A 12 3.97 0.02 -3.65
N LYS A 13 4.87 -0.35 -2.75
CA LYS A 13 5.95 -1.30 -3.03
C LYS A 13 5.65 -2.73 -2.61
N GLU A 14 4.78 -2.89 -1.63
CA GLU A 14 4.53 -4.18 -1.02
C GLU A 14 3.17 -4.17 -0.34
N LEU A 15 2.50 -5.33 -0.35
CA LEU A 15 1.29 -5.59 0.41
C LEU A 15 1.58 -6.64 1.47
N PHE A 16 1.23 -6.35 2.72
CA PHE A 16 1.50 -7.25 3.83
C PHE A 16 0.26 -7.42 4.70
N SER A 17 -0.08 -8.66 5.07
CA SER A 17 -1.21 -8.97 5.94
C SER A 17 -0.73 -9.60 7.24
N THR A 18 -1.24 -9.11 8.37
CA THR A 18 -0.87 -9.60 9.69
C THR A 18 -1.96 -9.33 10.72
N GLU A 19 -1.94 -10.08 11.82
CA GLU A 19 -2.77 -9.82 13.00
C GLU A 19 -2.07 -8.91 14.02
N GLU A 20 -0.75 -8.79 13.93
CA GLU A 20 0.04 -7.94 14.81
C GLU A 20 0.04 -6.48 14.36
N LYS A 21 0.44 -5.58 15.27
CA LYS A 21 0.64 -4.17 14.93
C LYS A 21 1.86 -4.05 14.01
N ILE A 22 1.68 -3.45 12.83
CA ILE A 22 2.73 -3.33 11.81
C ILE A 22 4.01 -2.65 12.33
N THR A 23 3.87 -1.71 13.26
CA THR A 23 4.98 -0.99 13.92
C THR A 23 5.80 -1.85 14.89
N LYS A 24 5.32 -3.05 15.26
CA LYS A 24 6.12 -4.02 16.02
C LYS A 24 6.97 -4.91 15.12
N LEU A 25 6.58 -5.05 13.85
CA LEU A 25 7.19 -5.98 12.90
C LEU A 25 8.26 -5.33 12.03
N PHE A 26 8.09 -4.04 11.71
CA PHE A 26 8.96 -3.30 10.81
C PHE A 26 9.49 -2.02 11.44
N HIS A 27 10.58 -1.49 10.86
CA HIS A 27 11.17 -0.24 11.29
C HIS A 27 10.16 0.93 11.22
N PRO A 28 10.17 1.85 12.20
CA PRO A 28 9.22 2.96 12.27
C PRO A 28 9.35 3.95 11.12
N ASP A 29 10.51 3.99 10.45
CA ASP A 29 10.73 4.84 9.26
C ASP A 29 10.02 4.30 8.01
N MET A 30 9.53 3.05 8.04
CA MET A 30 8.74 2.50 6.94
C MET A 30 7.31 3.01 7.02
N GLN A 31 6.85 3.65 5.95
CA GLN A 31 5.48 4.09 5.84
C GLN A 31 4.57 2.92 5.46
N TRP A 32 3.69 2.53 6.39
CA TRP A 32 2.65 1.53 6.18
C TRP A 32 1.27 2.17 6.32
N VAL A 33 0.41 1.95 5.33
CA VAL A 33 -0.98 2.46 5.32
C VAL A 33 -1.94 1.28 5.44
N ASP A 34 -2.84 1.30 6.43
CA ASP A 34 -3.89 0.30 6.58
C ASP A 34 -4.89 0.41 5.41
N ILE A 35 -5.03 -0.67 4.65
CA ILE A 35 -5.91 -0.77 3.48
C ILE A 35 -7.02 -1.80 3.67
N THR A 36 -7.22 -2.30 4.89
CA THR A 36 -8.18 -3.37 5.18
C THR A 36 -9.61 -3.00 4.78
N ALA A 37 -9.97 -1.71 4.91
CA ALA A 37 -11.31 -1.18 4.61
C ALA A 37 -11.34 -0.29 3.35
N SER A 38 -10.37 -0.40 2.45
CA SER A 38 -10.28 0.47 1.26
C SER A 38 -11.45 0.28 0.29
N GLY A 39 -12.12 -0.86 0.31
CA GLY A 39 -13.18 -1.23 -0.64
C GLY A 39 -12.68 -1.50 -2.07
N VAL A 40 -11.39 -1.30 -2.33
CA VAL A 40 -10.74 -1.50 -3.63
C VAL A 40 -9.49 -2.36 -3.47
N LYS A 41 -9.24 -3.25 -4.44
CA LYS A 41 -8.06 -4.10 -4.45
C LYS A 41 -6.82 -3.31 -4.90
N ILE A 42 -6.20 -2.62 -3.95
CA ILE A 42 -4.93 -1.91 -4.14
C ILE A 42 -3.86 -2.93 -4.54
N SER A 43 -2.98 -2.53 -5.46
CA SER A 43 -1.88 -3.37 -5.95
C SER A 43 -0.55 -2.62 -5.86
N GLU A 44 0.54 -3.37 -5.87
CA GLU A 44 1.89 -2.82 -6.05
C GLU A 44 1.98 -1.99 -7.35
N GLY A 45 2.81 -0.95 -7.33
CA GLY A 45 2.95 0.02 -8.43
C GLY A 45 1.94 1.17 -8.39
N TRP A 46 0.88 1.09 -7.58
CA TRP A 46 -0.06 2.20 -7.44
C TRP A 46 0.61 3.42 -6.79
N ASN A 47 0.20 4.62 -7.20
CA ASN A 47 0.65 5.85 -6.57
C ASN A 47 -0.17 6.13 -5.31
N TYR A 48 0.46 6.70 -4.29
CA TYR A 48 -0.18 7.16 -3.06
C TYR A 48 0.09 8.64 -2.86
N ILE A 49 -0.91 9.47 -3.16
CA ILE A 49 -0.80 10.94 -3.17
C ILE A 49 -1.99 11.50 -2.40
N ASN A 50 -1.75 12.41 -1.46
CA ASN A 50 -2.81 13.06 -0.66
C ASN A 50 -3.81 12.04 -0.08
N ASN A 51 -3.28 10.99 0.57
CA ASN A 51 -4.05 9.89 1.15
C ASN A 51 -4.91 9.07 0.17
N THR A 52 -4.68 9.22 -1.14
CA THR A 52 -5.45 8.56 -2.19
C THR A 52 -4.58 7.59 -2.98
N PHE A 53 -5.08 6.38 -3.18
CA PHE A 53 -4.44 5.37 -4.03
C PHE A 53 -4.89 5.56 -5.48
N ILE A 54 -3.93 5.76 -6.38
CA ILE A 54 -4.16 6.00 -7.80
C ILE A 54 -3.57 4.82 -8.58
N PRO A 55 -4.38 4.06 -9.34
CA PRO A 55 -3.89 2.98 -10.16
C PRO A 55 -2.81 3.46 -11.11
N GLU A 56 -1.74 2.68 -11.25
CA GLU A 56 -0.85 2.87 -12.39
C GLU A 56 -1.67 2.68 -13.67
N LYS A 57 -1.61 3.65 -14.59
CA LYS A 57 -2.16 3.45 -15.93
C LYS A 57 -1.35 2.32 -16.54
N LYS A 58 -1.91 1.11 -16.62
CA LYS A 58 -1.41 0.12 -17.57
C LYS A 58 -1.60 0.75 -18.94
N THR A 59 -0.54 1.31 -19.50
CA THR A 59 -0.50 1.60 -20.92
C THR A 59 -0.70 0.27 -21.63
N SER A 60 -1.95 -0.03 -22.02
CA SER A 60 -2.20 -1.08 -23.00
C SER A 60 -1.50 -0.62 -24.27
N ILE A 61 -0.32 -1.18 -24.50
CA ILE A 61 0.32 -1.19 -25.80
C ILE A 61 -0.59 -2.09 -26.65
N LEU A 62 -1.46 -1.47 -27.44
CA LEU A 62 -2.23 -2.13 -28.49
C LEU A 62 -1.30 -2.52 -29.64
#